data_AF-A0A3M2BDU4-F1
#
_entry.id   AF-A0A3M2BDU4-F1
#
_cell.length_a   1.000
_cell.length_b   1.000
_cell.length_c   1.000
_cell.angle_alpha   90.00
_cell.angle_beta   90.00
_cell.angle_gamma   90.00
#
_symmetry.space_group_name_H-M   'P 1'
#
loop_
_entity.id
_entity.type
_entity.pdbx_description
1 polymer ?
#
loop_
_entity_poly.entity_id
_entity_poly.type
_entity_poly.pdbx_seq_one_letter_code
_entity_poly.pdbx_strand_id
1 'polypeptide(L)'
;MVRTIGRWVLPIGALFILGPIVSVVLNGLRAPDGGSDVSLLVGASPALGMALGCAMLAAASMYGLVCTRLLDPRTGTLSAGFMLAWAAWRTGNLAEVYRLGADTGTLVTLAVEAAIVCSLTLVLCLLIAQWARQDHRPTPGDLPGPHLASLRQLGQLPVLVGVGAGTVVALVVAHLVAFNPLRGQTLMAGVLGAIAAGAISRLVICSMREGDAPSVAPFAAVLLAATIAPLIGLVAPGGSKLEAAAVAGTLPGPLVIQPLDWAAGMLIGTPIGLAWSGSAITRSSQTQRARKTAS
;
A
#
# COMPACT_ATOMS: atom_id res chain seq x y z
N MET A 1 -11.19 19.48 21.96
CA MET A 1 -10.08 20.25 21.34
C MET A 1 -8.81 19.41 21.19
N VAL A 2 -8.26 18.80 22.26
CA VAL A 2 -7.02 17.99 22.21
C VAL A 2 -7.07 16.86 21.16
N ARG A 3 -8.15 16.07 21.11
CA ARG A 3 -8.32 15.02 20.09
C ARG A 3 -8.31 15.57 18.66
N THR A 4 -8.93 16.72 18.42
CA THR A 4 -8.98 17.36 17.11
C THR A 4 -7.60 17.82 16.66
N ILE A 5 -6.81 18.42 17.56
CA ILE A 5 -5.44 18.84 17.28
C ILE A 5 -4.56 17.62 17.04
N GLY A 6 -4.66 16.60 17.88
CA GLY A 6 -3.87 15.37 17.77
C GLY A 6 -4.03 14.65 16.43
N ARG A 7 -5.24 14.67 15.85
CA ARG A 7 -5.53 14.06 14.53
C ARG A 7 -4.68 14.61 13.39
N TRP A 8 -4.20 15.84 13.51
CA TRP A 8 -3.32 16.46 12.52
C TRP A 8 -1.87 16.43 12.95
N VAL A 9 -1.60 16.71 14.23
CA VAL A 9 -0.23 16.79 14.76
C VAL A 9 0.49 15.45 14.69
N LEU A 10 -0.18 14.32 15.00
CA LEU A 10 0.48 13.01 15.00
C LEU A 10 0.91 12.57 13.58
N PRO A 11 0.05 12.58 12.54
CA PRO A 11 0.50 12.27 11.17
C PRO A 11 1.57 13.24 10.65
N ILE A 12 1.46 14.53 10.96
CA ILE A 12 2.47 15.54 10.59
C ILE A 12 3.80 15.24 11.29
N GLY A 13 3.78 14.85 12.57
CA GLY A 13 4.97 14.42 13.30
C GLY A 13 5.60 13.15 12.73
N ALA A 14 4.77 12.17 12.34
CA ALA A 14 5.23 10.98 11.62
C ALA A 14 5.93 11.37 10.31
N LEU A 15 5.33 12.30 9.54
CA LEU A 15 5.85 12.73 8.25
C LEU A 15 7.10 13.60 8.37
N PHE A 16 7.20 14.55 9.29
CA PHE A 16 8.32 15.52 9.28
C PHE A 16 9.41 15.25 10.31
N ILE A 17 9.17 14.40 11.31
CA ILE A 17 10.12 14.14 12.40
C ILE A 17 10.53 12.67 12.41
N LEU A 18 9.57 11.78 12.70
CA LEU A 18 9.88 10.38 12.95
C LEU A 18 10.26 9.63 11.67
N GLY A 19 9.56 9.87 10.56
CA GLY A 19 9.85 9.28 9.26
C GLY A 19 11.31 9.52 8.82
N PRO A 20 11.78 10.77 8.74
CA PRO A 20 13.17 11.08 8.43
C PRO A 20 14.16 10.37 9.35
N ILE A 21 13.98 10.46 10.68
CA ILE A 21 14.87 9.86 11.69
C ILE A 21 14.98 8.35 11.48
N VAL A 22 13.83 7.69 11.41
CA VAL A 22 13.73 6.22 11.30
C VAL A 22 14.34 5.76 9.98
N SER A 23 14.15 6.51 8.89
CA SER A 23 14.68 6.17 7.57
C SER A 23 16.21 6.23 7.45
N VAL A 24 16.92 6.93 8.35
CA VAL A 24 18.40 7.06 8.30
C VAL A 24 19.10 5.70 8.32
N VAL A 25 18.51 4.70 8.99
CA VAL A 25 19.12 3.36 9.07
C VAL A 25 19.26 2.69 7.69
N LEU A 26 18.40 3.04 6.73
CA LEU A 26 18.45 2.50 5.37
C LEU A 26 19.61 3.08 4.54
N ASN A 27 20.25 4.17 4.99
CA ASN A 27 21.42 4.73 4.31
C ASN A 27 22.61 3.76 4.29
N GLY A 28 22.61 2.72 5.12
CA GLY A 28 23.63 1.67 5.11
C GLY A 28 23.49 0.67 3.96
N LEU A 29 22.36 0.66 3.24
CA LEU A 29 22.16 -0.21 2.10
C LEU A 29 22.92 0.31 0.88
N ARG A 30 23.61 -0.60 0.20
CA ARG A 30 24.47 -0.31 -0.96
C ARG A 30 24.27 -1.37 -2.03
N ALA A 31 24.29 -0.94 -3.28
CA ALA A 31 24.31 -1.81 -4.43
C ALA A 31 25.71 -2.44 -4.58
N PRO A 32 25.87 -3.51 -5.38
CA PRO A 32 27.18 -4.16 -5.58
C PRO A 32 28.28 -3.24 -6.13
N ASP A 33 27.90 -2.17 -6.82
CA ASP A 33 28.78 -1.11 -7.35
C ASP A 33 29.07 0.01 -6.32
N GLY A 34 28.51 -0.09 -5.11
CA GLY A 34 28.60 0.93 -4.07
C GLY A 34 27.56 2.06 -4.19
N GLY A 35 26.66 2.01 -5.19
CA GLY A 35 25.58 2.96 -5.37
C GLY A 35 24.49 2.89 -4.30
N SER A 36 23.61 3.89 -4.28
CA SER A 36 22.41 3.92 -3.40
C SER A 36 21.17 3.31 -4.06
N ASP A 37 21.27 2.88 -5.32
CA ASP A 37 20.13 2.35 -6.07
C ASP A 37 19.85 0.88 -5.71
N VAL A 38 19.16 0.68 -4.58
CA VAL A 38 18.86 -0.63 -4.00
C VAL A 38 17.38 -0.82 -3.65
N SER A 39 16.98 -2.07 -3.54
CA SER A 39 15.77 -2.47 -2.81
C SER A 39 16.16 -3.34 -1.61
N LEU A 40 15.20 -3.87 -0.85
CA LEU A 40 15.51 -4.62 0.37
C LEU A 40 16.16 -5.98 0.07
N LEU A 41 15.78 -6.64 -1.03
CA LEU A 41 16.32 -7.92 -1.48
C LEU A 41 17.27 -7.77 -2.67
N VAL A 42 17.19 -6.68 -3.45
CA VAL A 42 18.13 -6.41 -4.54
C VAL A 42 19.15 -5.37 -4.09
N GLY A 43 20.32 -5.85 -3.66
CA GLY A 43 21.46 -5.05 -3.20
C GLY A 43 22.65 -5.94 -2.82
N ALA A 44 23.72 -5.36 -2.25
CA ALA A 44 24.93 -6.11 -1.89
C ALA A 44 24.70 -7.07 -0.71
N SER A 45 23.74 -6.80 0.18
CA SER A 45 23.41 -7.65 1.33
C SER A 45 21.89 -7.76 1.54
N PRO A 46 21.22 -8.73 0.89
CA PRO A 46 19.77 -8.93 1.01
C PRO A 46 19.31 -9.19 2.44
N ALA A 47 20.11 -9.93 3.22
CA ALA A 47 19.79 -10.22 4.62
C ALA A 47 19.75 -8.94 5.47
N LEU A 48 20.70 -8.02 5.26
CA LEU A 48 20.71 -6.73 5.95
C LEU A 48 19.52 -5.86 5.52
N GLY A 49 19.22 -5.82 4.22
CA GLY A 49 18.06 -5.11 3.69
C GLY A 49 16.75 -5.58 4.32
N MET A 50 16.54 -6.89 4.42
CA MET A 50 15.37 -7.43 5.12
C MET A 50 15.34 -7.13 6.61
N ALA A 51 16.49 -7.26 7.30
CA ALA A 51 16.57 -6.93 8.73
C ALA A 51 16.19 -5.47 9.00
N LEU A 52 16.73 -4.54 8.21
CA LEU A 52 16.41 -3.12 8.31
C LEU A 52 14.95 -2.84 7.90
N GLY A 53 14.45 -3.45 6.83
CA GLY A 53 13.05 -3.34 6.41
C GLY A 53 12.07 -3.80 7.50
N CYS A 54 12.36 -4.93 8.16
CA CYS A 54 11.60 -5.41 9.31
C CYS A 54 11.67 -4.44 10.50
N ALA A 55 12.84 -3.88 10.80
CA ALA A 55 12.98 -2.87 11.85
C ALA A 55 12.16 -1.60 11.55
N MET A 56 12.09 -1.18 10.28
CA MET A 56 11.24 -0.05 9.84
C MET A 56 9.76 -0.35 9.99
N LEU A 57 9.32 -1.53 9.56
CA LEU A 57 7.93 -1.96 9.74
C LEU A 57 7.57 -2.06 11.23
N ALA A 58 8.48 -2.55 12.08
CA ALA A 58 8.28 -2.58 13.53
C ALA A 58 8.16 -1.17 14.13
N ALA A 59 9.04 -0.24 13.75
CA ALA A 59 8.97 1.16 14.20
C ALA A 59 7.66 1.84 13.76
N ALA A 60 7.27 1.67 12.50
CA ALA A 60 6.00 2.17 11.97
C ALA A 60 4.79 1.54 12.68
N SER A 61 4.85 0.23 12.99
CA SER A 61 3.81 -0.48 13.75
C SER A 61 3.66 0.10 15.15
N MET A 62 4.76 0.27 15.88
CA MET A 62 4.74 0.82 17.24
C MET A 62 4.14 2.22 17.26
N TYR A 63 4.57 3.10 16.35
CA TYR A 63 4.03 4.45 16.27
C TYR A 63 2.54 4.46 15.86
N GLY A 64 2.16 3.62 14.89
CA GLY A 64 0.77 3.45 14.47
C GLY A 64 -0.13 2.95 15.59
N LEU A 65 0.34 2.01 16.42
CA LEU A 65 -0.37 1.51 17.60
C LEU A 65 -0.53 2.60 18.67
N VAL A 66 0.51 3.41 18.92
CA VAL A 66 0.43 4.57 19.83
C VAL A 66 -0.62 5.57 19.32
N CYS A 67 -0.56 5.94 18.04
CA CYS A 67 -1.54 6.85 17.43
C CYS A 67 -2.97 6.30 17.52
N THR A 68 -3.14 4.99 17.33
CA THR A 68 -4.43 4.31 17.41
C THR A 68 -5.01 4.35 18.82
N ARG A 69 -4.16 4.11 19.83
CA ARG A 69 -4.51 4.21 21.25
C ARG A 69 -4.92 5.63 21.65
N LEU A 70 -4.24 6.64 21.12
CA LEU A 70 -4.50 8.04 21.46
C LEU A 70 -5.75 8.60 20.75
N LEU A 71 -6.03 8.14 19.53
CA LEU A 71 -7.04 8.74 18.66
C LEU A 71 -7.96 7.68 18.02
N ASP A 72 -7.58 7.17 16.85
CA ASP A 72 -8.38 6.24 16.05
C ASP A 72 -7.49 5.42 15.09
N PRO A 73 -7.93 4.23 14.65
CA PRO A 73 -7.14 3.36 13.78
C PRO A 73 -6.81 3.96 12.40
N ARG A 74 -7.64 4.89 11.90
CA ARG A 74 -7.36 5.58 10.64
C ARG A 74 -6.14 6.48 10.79
N THR A 75 -6.07 7.23 11.90
CA THR A 75 -4.90 8.06 12.20
C THR A 75 -3.65 7.19 12.41
N GLY A 76 -3.78 6.04 13.08
CA GLY A 76 -2.67 5.10 13.27
C GLY A 76 -2.12 4.51 11.98
N THR A 77 -2.99 4.03 11.10
CA THR A 77 -2.60 3.50 9.78
C THR A 77 -1.96 4.58 8.91
N LEU A 78 -2.54 5.79 8.86
CA LEU A 78 -2.00 6.91 8.11
C LEU A 78 -0.61 7.33 8.60
N SER A 79 -0.42 7.46 9.92
CA SER A 79 0.87 7.80 10.52
C SER A 79 1.95 6.75 10.22
N ALA A 80 1.62 5.46 10.31
CA ALA A 80 2.53 4.39 9.94
C ALA A 80 2.89 4.44 8.44
N GLY A 81 1.91 4.74 7.58
CA GLY A 81 2.11 4.96 6.15
C GLY A 81 3.08 6.10 5.83
N PHE A 82 2.97 7.24 6.51
CA PHE A 82 3.91 8.35 6.34
C PHE A 82 5.33 8.02 6.79
N MET A 83 5.51 7.19 7.82
CA MET A 83 6.83 6.71 8.19
C MET A 83 7.41 5.78 7.10
N LEU A 84 6.60 4.86 6.56
CA LEU A 84 7.04 3.99 5.46
C LEU A 84 7.32 4.77 4.17
N ALA A 85 6.62 5.87 3.91
CA ALA A 85 6.90 6.74 2.77
C ALA A 85 8.33 7.30 2.79
N TRP A 86 8.86 7.63 3.97
CA TRP A 86 10.27 8.03 4.10
C TRP A 86 11.24 6.88 3.90
N ALA A 87 10.90 5.69 4.39
CA ALA A 87 11.69 4.49 4.11
C ALA A 87 11.73 4.21 2.60
N ALA A 88 10.59 4.32 1.91
CA ALA A 88 10.47 4.19 0.47
C ALA A 88 11.25 5.28 -0.27
N TRP A 89 11.33 6.51 0.25
CA TRP A 89 12.14 7.57 -0.34
C TRP A 89 13.65 7.28 -0.27
N ARG A 90 14.10 6.52 0.73
CA ARG A 90 15.53 6.22 0.96
C ARG A 90 16.08 5.06 0.14
N THR A 91 15.22 4.22 -0.42
CA THR A 91 15.67 3.15 -1.32
C THR A 91 16.08 3.72 -2.69
N GLY A 92 16.46 2.86 -3.63
CA GLY A 92 16.90 3.22 -4.97
C GLY A 92 15.80 3.46 -6.01
N ASN A 93 16.18 3.97 -7.18
CA ASN A 93 15.29 4.01 -8.33
C ASN A 93 15.23 2.64 -9.03
N LEU A 94 14.05 2.07 -9.28
CA LEU A 94 13.97 0.78 -9.99
C LEU A 94 14.46 0.86 -11.43
N ALA A 95 14.37 2.00 -12.09
CA ALA A 95 14.97 2.17 -13.42
C ALA A 95 16.49 1.95 -13.36
N GLU A 96 17.14 2.42 -12.31
CA GLU A 96 18.58 2.23 -12.09
C GLU A 96 18.91 0.79 -11.66
N VAL A 97 18.08 0.18 -10.81
CA VAL A 97 18.20 -1.25 -10.46
C VAL A 97 18.15 -2.13 -11.70
N TYR A 98 17.21 -1.88 -12.61
CA TYR A 98 17.12 -2.62 -13.86
C TYR A 98 18.26 -2.31 -14.83
N ARG A 99 18.83 -1.11 -14.81
CA ARG A 99 20.02 -0.80 -15.60
C ARG A 99 21.24 -1.61 -15.14
N LEU A 100 21.36 -1.86 -13.84
CA LEU A 100 22.47 -2.60 -13.24
C LEU A 100 22.26 -4.13 -13.27
N GLY A 101 21.01 -4.60 -13.30
CA GLY A 101 20.64 -6.02 -13.26
C GLY A 101 19.31 -6.31 -13.96
N ALA A 102 19.31 -6.31 -15.28
CA ALA A 102 18.09 -6.47 -16.10
C ALA A 102 17.66 -7.93 -16.32
N ASP A 103 17.90 -8.83 -15.36
CA ASP A 103 17.61 -10.25 -15.54
C ASP A 103 16.23 -10.64 -14.99
N THR A 104 15.73 -11.78 -15.47
CA THR A 104 14.48 -12.38 -14.95
C THR A 104 14.56 -12.66 -13.45
N GLY A 105 15.76 -12.96 -12.93
CA GLY A 105 16.00 -13.17 -11.50
C GLY A 105 15.70 -11.93 -10.66
N THR A 106 16.09 -10.74 -11.12
CA THR A 106 15.80 -9.46 -10.44
C THR A 106 14.29 -9.18 -10.39
N LEU A 107 13.56 -9.41 -11.49
CA LEU A 107 12.09 -9.21 -11.51
C LEU A 107 11.37 -10.14 -10.52
N VAL A 108 11.76 -11.41 -10.48
CA VAL A 108 11.19 -12.40 -9.52
C VAL A 108 11.55 -12.02 -8.09
N THR A 109 12.80 -11.60 -7.84
CA THR A 109 13.25 -11.17 -6.51
C THR A 109 12.45 -9.96 -6.01
N LEU A 110 12.19 -8.97 -6.87
CA LEU A 110 11.36 -7.82 -6.52
C LEU A 110 9.89 -8.20 -6.28
N ALA A 111 9.35 -9.16 -7.03
CA ALA A 111 8.00 -9.67 -6.79
C ALA A 111 7.90 -10.37 -5.42
N VAL A 112 8.92 -11.16 -5.05
CA VAL A 112 9.04 -11.79 -3.73
C VAL A 112 9.20 -10.73 -2.63
N GLU A 113 10.03 -9.72 -2.84
CA GLU A 113 10.17 -8.59 -1.91
C GLU A 113 8.83 -7.89 -1.68
N ALA A 114 8.12 -7.55 -2.76
CA ALA A 114 6.79 -6.94 -2.70
C ALA A 114 5.81 -7.80 -1.93
N ALA A 115 5.77 -9.12 -2.21
CA ALA A 115 4.91 -10.06 -1.50
C ALA A 115 5.21 -10.07 0.01
N ILE A 116 6.48 -10.14 0.41
CA ILE A 116 6.89 -10.16 1.82
C ILE A 116 6.54 -8.82 2.50
N VAL A 117 7.00 -7.71 1.94
CA VAL A 117 6.83 -6.37 2.52
C VAL A 117 5.35 -5.99 2.64
N CYS A 118 4.56 -6.22 1.58
CA CYS A 118 3.13 -5.93 1.60
C CYS A 118 2.36 -6.89 2.51
N SER A 119 2.77 -8.16 2.64
CA SER A 119 2.17 -9.09 3.61
C SER A 119 2.43 -8.64 5.05
N LEU A 120 3.66 -8.26 5.39
CA LEU A 120 4.00 -7.73 6.71
C LEU A 120 3.25 -6.42 7.00
N THR A 121 3.10 -5.56 5.99
CA THR A 121 2.30 -4.33 6.09
C THR A 121 0.81 -4.62 6.31
N LEU A 122 0.26 -5.64 5.65
CA LEU A 122 -1.09 -6.11 5.90
C LEU A 122 -1.26 -6.66 7.33
N VAL A 123 -0.28 -7.43 7.82
CA VAL A 123 -0.28 -7.90 9.22
C VAL A 123 -0.26 -6.71 10.19
N LEU A 124 0.58 -5.70 9.95
CA LEU A 124 0.60 -4.45 10.71
C LEU A 124 -0.78 -3.78 10.73
N CYS A 125 -1.44 -3.64 9.58
CA CYS A 125 -2.80 -3.12 9.48
C CYS A 125 -3.79 -3.89 10.35
N LEU A 126 -3.73 -5.22 10.30
CA LEU A 126 -4.60 -6.10 11.09
C LEU A 126 -4.34 -5.93 12.58
N LEU A 127 -3.08 -5.81 13.01
CA LEU A 127 -2.71 -5.57 14.41
C LEU A 127 -3.22 -4.21 14.90
N ILE A 128 -3.00 -3.14 14.12
CA ILE A 128 -3.51 -1.80 14.44
C ILE A 128 -5.04 -1.83 14.59
N ALA A 129 -5.74 -2.43 13.63
CA ALA A 129 -7.20 -2.48 13.64
C ALA A 129 -7.76 -3.39 14.74
N GLN A 130 -7.11 -4.51 15.06
CA GLN A 130 -7.51 -5.40 16.15
C GLN A 130 -7.34 -4.72 17.51
N TRP A 131 -6.22 -4.02 17.70
CA TRP A 131 -5.94 -3.31 18.94
C TRP A 131 -6.93 -2.17 19.19
N ALA A 132 -7.30 -1.42 18.15
CA ALA A 132 -8.30 -0.36 18.23
C ALA A 132 -9.68 -0.84 18.74
N ARG A 133 -10.06 -2.08 18.42
CA ARG A 133 -11.36 -2.65 18.78
C ARG A 133 -11.53 -2.92 20.28
N GLN A 134 -10.43 -3.02 21.03
CA GLN A 134 -10.50 -3.26 22.47
C GLN A 134 -11.09 -2.05 23.21
N ASP A 135 -10.77 -0.84 22.73
CA ASP A 135 -11.10 0.41 23.43
C ASP A 135 -12.21 1.22 22.74
N HIS A 136 -12.49 0.97 21.46
CA HIS A 136 -13.42 1.79 20.66
C HIS A 136 -14.80 1.15 20.52
N ARG A 137 -15.84 1.83 21.02
CA ARG A 137 -17.23 1.52 20.66
C ARG A 137 -17.49 2.05 19.25
N PRO A 138 -17.90 1.20 18.28
CA PRO A 138 -18.13 1.64 16.92
C PRO A 138 -19.22 2.71 16.90
N THR A 139 -18.94 3.85 16.27
CA THR A 139 -19.93 4.90 16.03
C THR A 139 -20.68 4.66 14.72
N PRO A 140 -21.95 5.09 14.62
CA PRO A 140 -22.70 4.97 13.37
C PRO A 140 -21.97 5.67 12.21
N GLY A 141 -21.58 4.90 11.19
CA GLY A 141 -20.84 5.40 10.04
C GLY A 141 -19.34 5.06 10.05
N ASP A 142 -18.82 4.50 11.15
CA ASP A 142 -17.46 3.95 11.15
C ASP A 142 -17.37 2.80 10.15
N LEU A 143 -16.35 2.88 9.30
CA LEU A 143 -16.05 1.78 8.41
C LEU A 143 -15.40 0.64 9.19
N PRO A 144 -15.81 -0.61 8.95
CA PRO A 144 -15.17 -1.73 9.60
C PRO A 144 -13.69 -1.75 9.19
N GLY A 145 -12.79 -1.60 10.17
CA GLY A 145 -11.36 -1.80 9.94
C GLY A 145 -11.06 -3.26 9.58
N PRO A 146 -9.91 -3.56 8.93
CA PRO A 146 -9.49 -4.93 8.64
C PRO A 146 -9.48 -5.78 9.92
N HIS A 147 -9.84 -7.07 9.82
CA HIS A 147 -9.79 -7.99 10.96
C HIS A 147 -9.50 -9.43 10.54
N LEU A 148 -9.01 -10.22 11.49
CA LEU A 148 -8.64 -11.61 11.24
C LEU A 148 -9.81 -12.45 10.69
N ALA A 149 -11.03 -12.22 11.17
CA ALA A 149 -12.21 -12.94 10.67
C ALA A 149 -12.50 -12.64 9.19
N SER A 150 -12.18 -11.44 8.68
CA SER A 150 -12.34 -11.15 7.24
C SER A 150 -11.37 -11.92 6.34
N LEU A 151 -10.25 -12.44 6.86
CA LEU A 151 -9.34 -13.26 6.05
C LEU A 151 -10.04 -14.53 5.55
N ARG A 152 -10.93 -15.12 6.36
CA ARG A 152 -11.71 -16.30 5.96
C ARG A 152 -12.67 -16.00 4.80
N GLN A 153 -13.05 -14.74 4.61
CA GLN A 153 -13.95 -14.32 3.55
C GLN A 153 -13.22 -14.11 2.21
N LEU A 154 -11.88 -14.09 2.19
CA LEU A 154 -11.11 -13.92 0.95
C LEU A 154 -11.35 -15.04 -0.06
N GLY A 155 -11.71 -16.25 0.39
CA GLY A 155 -12.04 -17.37 -0.50
C GLY A 155 -13.41 -17.28 -1.17
N GLN A 156 -14.23 -16.28 -0.84
CA GLN A 156 -15.56 -16.13 -1.41
C GLN A 156 -15.47 -15.48 -2.80
N LEU A 157 -16.18 -16.03 -3.79
CA LEU A 157 -16.11 -15.58 -5.18
C LEU A 157 -16.33 -14.06 -5.35
N PRO A 158 -17.35 -13.41 -4.74
CA PRO A 158 -17.52 -11.96 -4.85
C PRO A 158 -16.30 -11.17 -4.35
N VAL A 159 -15.64 -11.68 -3.30
CA VAL A 159 -14.46 -11.07 -2.70
C VAL A 159 -13.25 -11.23 -3.62
N LEU A 160 -13.05 -12.41 -4.20
CA LEU A 160 -12.00 -12.66 -5.20
C LEU A 160 -12.16 -11.75 -6.43
N VAL A 161 -13.39 -11.61 -6.94
CA VAL A 161 -13.68 -10.69 -8.06
C VAL A 161 -13.40 -9.25 -7.68
N GLY A 162 -13.79 -8.81 -6.48
CA GLY A 162 -13.46 -7.49 -5.96
C GLY A 162 -11.96 -7.24 -5.83
N VAL A 163 -11.21 -8.18 -5.25
CA VAL A 163 -9.75 -8.13 -5.13
C VAL A 163 -9.11 -8.03 -6.51
N GLY A 164 -9.54 -8.86 -7.47
CA GLY A 164 -9.05 -8.83 -8.84
C GLY A 164 -9.31 -7.49 -9.53
N ALA A 165 -10.53 -6.97 -9.43
CA ALA A 165 -10.89 -5.67 -10.00
C ALA A 165 -10.08 -4.51 -9.39
N GLY A 166 -9.94 -4.50 -8.06
CA GLY A 166 -9.10 -3.51 -7.37
C GLY A 166 -7.63 -3.60 -7.75
N THR A 167 -7.11 -4.80 -7.95
CA THR A 167 -5.72 -5.06 -8.39
C THR A 167 -5.47 -4.48 -9.76
N VAL A 168 -6.34 -4.79 -10.73
CA VAL A 168 -6.24 -4.27 -12.10
C VAL A 168 -6.29 -2.74 -12.10
N VAL A 169 -7.24 -2.14 -11.38
CA VAL A 169 -7.35 -0.67 -11.32
C VAL A 169 -6.13 -0.03 -10.65
N ALA A 170 -5.56 -0.63 -9.60
CA ALA A 170 -4.33 -0.12 -9.00
C ALA A 170 -3.16 -0.11 -9.99
N LEU A 171 -2.99 -1.18 -10.78
CA LEU A 171 -1.96 -1.26 -11.81
C LEU A 171 -2.18 -0.25 -12.94
N VAL A 172 -3.43 -0.04 -13.37
CA VAL A 172 -3.77 0.99 -14.36
C VAL A 172 -3.44 2.39 -13.83
N VAL A 173 -3.84 2.71 -12.59
CA VAL A 173 -3.52 4.00 -11.98
C VAL A 173 -2.01 4.18 -11.82
N ALA A 174 -1.30 3.14 -11.39
CA ALA A 174 0.16 3.15 -11.34
C ALA A 174 0.78 3.44 -12.72
N HIS A 175 0.26 2.82 -13.78
CA HIS A 175 0.72 3.05 -15.15
C HIS A 175 0.50 4.50 -15.61
N LEU A 176 -0.66 5.09 -15.29
CA LEU A 176 -0.99 6.46 -15.69
C LEU A 176 -0.22 7.52 -14.90
N VAL A 177 0.06 7.25 -13.62
CA VAL A 177 0.69 8.24 -12.73
C VAL A 177 2.21 8.13 -12.74
N ALA A 178 2.79 6.94 -12.79
CA ALA A 178 4.25 6.75 -12.70
C ALA A 178 4.95 6.75 -14.07
N PHE A 179 4.72 7.77 -14.88
CA PHE A 179 5.33 7.88 -16.22
C PHE A 179 6.78 8.39 -16.20
N ASN A 180 7.25 9.00 -15.11
CA ASN A 180 8.68 9.22 -14.87
C ASN A 180 9.11 8.52 -13.57
N PRO A 181 10.36 8.04 -13.50
CA PRO A 181 10.90 7.36 -12.33
C PRO A 181 11.36 8.35 -11.24
N LEU A 182 10.61 9.45 -11.03
CA LEU A 182 10.87 10.39 -9.95
C LEU A 182 10.27 9.84 -8.65
N ARG A 183 11.05 9.82 -7.55
CA ARG A 183 10.63 9.15 -6.29
C ARG A 183 9.31 9.68 -5.73
N GLY A 184 9.07 10.99 -5.80
CA GLY A 184 7.79 11.55 -5.37
C GLY A 184 6.61 11.11 -6.24
N GLN A 185 6.83 10.87 -7.52
CA GLN A 185 5.82 10.41 -8.47
C GLN A 185 5.51 8.93 -8.29
N THR A 186 6.53 8.08 -8.08
CA THR A 186 6.34 6.63 -7.85
C THR A 186 5.61 6.37 -6.54
N LEU A 187 5.99 7.08 -5.47
CA LEU A 187 5.29 7.03 -4.19
C LEU A 187 3.83 7.49 -4.31
N MET A 188 3.60 8.63 -4.99
CA MET A 188 2.24 9.13 -5.22
C MET A 188 1.41 8.13 -6.04
N ALA A 189 2.00 7.50 -7.05
CA ALA A 189 1.34 6.46 -7.84
C ALA A 189 0.93 5.26 -6.98
N GLY A 190 1.78 4.81 -6.06
CA GLY A 190 1.45 3.76 -5.08
C GLY A 190 0.28 4.16 -4.17
N VAL A 191 0.27 5.40 -3.67
CA VAL A 191 -0.84 5.94 -2.87
C VAL A 191 -2.14 6.00 -3.67
N LEU A 192 -2.13 6.61 -4.86
CA LEU A 192 -3.32 6.74 -5.71
C LEU A 192 -3.85 5.38 -6.18
N GLY A 193 -2.94 4.45 -6.52
CA GLY A 193 -3.29 3.06 -6.85
C GLY A 193 -4.01 2.37 -5.69
N ALA A 194 -3.54 2.57 -4.45
CA ALA A 194 -4.18 2.03 -3.26
C ALA A 194 -5.53 2.69 -2.93
N ILE A 195 -5.69 4.00 -3.14
CA ILE A 195 -7.01 4.66 -3.05
C ILE A 195 -8.00 4.01 -4.03
N ALA A 196 -7.58 3.84 -5.28
CA ALA A 196 -8.42 3.27 -6.33
C ALA A 196 -8.77 1.80 -6.05
N ALA A 197 -7.79 0.97 -5.63
CA ALA A 197 -8.03 -0.39 -5.19
C ALA A 197 -9.04 -0.45 -4.05
N GLY A 198 -8.93 0.42 -3.05
CA GLY A 198 -9.85 0.44 -1.92
C GLY A 198 -11.27 0.84 -2.28
N ALA A 199 -11.43 1.79 -3.20
CA ALA A 199 -12.74 2.17 -3.70
C ALA A 199 -13.38 1.05 -4.55
N ILE A 200 -12.65 0.56 -5.57
CA ILE A 200 -13.19 -0.39 -6.54
C ILE A 200 -13.46 -1.76 -5.93
N SER A 201 -12.53 -2.30 -5.13
CA SER A 201 -12.73 -3.61 -4.48
C SER A 201 -14.04 -3.64 -3.71
N ARG A 202 -14.33 -2.58 -2.94
CA ARG A 202 -15.54 -2.50 -2.14
C ARG A 202 -16.80 -2.35 -2.98
N LEU A 203 -16.79 -1.46 -3.98
CA LEU A 203 -17.94 -1.25 -4.86
C LEU A 203 -18.32 -2.53 -5.60
N VAL A 204 -17.34 -3.27 -6.13
CA VAL A 204 -17.57 -4.54 -6.82
C VAL A 204 -18.15 -5.58 -5.86
N ILE A 205 -17.59 -5.75 -4.67
CA ILE A 205 -18.10 -6.71 -3.68
C ILE A 205 -19.55 -6.41 -3.29
N CYS A 206 -19.85 -5.14 -2.95
CA CYS A 206 -21.20 -4.73 -2.58
C CYS A 206 -22.20 -4.83 -3.74
N SER A 207 -21.76 -4.83 -5.00
CA SER A 207 -22.63 -5.03 -6.15
C SER A 207 -23.04 -6.49 -6.36
N MET A 208 -22.23 -7.45 -5.87
CA MET A 208 -22.42 -8.88 -6.08
C MET A 208 -23.01 -9.61 -4.87
N ARG A 209 -23.01 -8.98 -3.69
CA ARG A 209 -23.39 -9.62 -2.44
C ARG A 209 -24.18 -8.67 -1.55
N GLU A 210 -25.28 -9.17 -1.01
CA GLU A 210 -25.98 -8.53 0.10
C GLU A 210 -25.15 -8.70 1.39
N GLY A 211 -24.61 -7.60 1.91
CA GLY A 211 -23.86 -7.56 3.16
C GLY A 211 -22.62 -6.67 3.11
N ASP A 212 -21.92 -6.61 4.24
CA ASP A 212 -20.71 -5.81 4.36
C ASP A 212 -19.55 -6.45 3.60
N ALA A 213 -18.88 -5.65 2.76
CA ALA A 213 -17.65 -6.07 2.10
C ALA A 213 -16.55 -6.32 3.14
N PRO A 214 -15.78 -7.44 3.03
CA PRO A 214 -14.66 -7.69 3.92
C PRO A 214 -13.64 -6.57 3.79
N SER A 215 -13.33 -5.93 4.91
CA SER A 215 -12.42 -4.78 4.99
C SER A 215 -10.97 -5.10 4.61
N VAL A 216 -10.58 -6.38 4.60
CA VAL A 216 -9.25 -6.83 4.16
C VAL A 216 -9.09 -6.90 2.63
N ALA A 217 -10.20 -7.00 1.88
CA ALA A 217 -10.13 -7.20 0.43
C ALA A 217 -9.39 -6.06 -0.31
N PRO A 218 -9.63 -4.77 -0.02
CA PRO A 218 -8.81 -3.67 -0.52
C PRO A 218 -7.30 -3.82 -0.33
N PHE A 219 -6.86 -4.24 0.86
CA PHE A 219 -5.44 -4.39 1.17
C PHE A 219 -4.83 -5.57 0.42
N ALA A 220 -5.59 -6.67 0.29
CA ALA A 220 -5.20 -7.82 -0.53
C ALA A 220 -5.06 -7.44 -2.01
N ALA A 221 -5.90 -6.54 -2.52
CA ALA A 221 -5.80 -6.03 -3.89
C ALA A 221 -4.50 -5.22 -4.11
N VAL A 222 -4.11 -4.38 -3.16
CA VAL A 222 -2.84 -3.63 -3.24
C VAL A 222 -1.63 -4.56 -3.13
N LEU A 223 -1.69 -5.54 -2.23
CA LEU A 223 -0.64 -6.57 -2.10
C LEU A 223 -0.46 -7.30 -3.43
N LEU A 224 -1.55 -7.78 -4.03
CA LEU A 224 -1.50 -8.50 -5.30
C LEU A 224 -0.98 -7.60 -6.43
N ALA A 225 -1.39 -6.33 -6.47
CA ALA A 225 -0.87 -5.36 -7.44
C ALA A 225 0.65 -5.16 -7.28
N ALA A 226 1.12 -5.00 -6.04
CA ALA A 226 2.54 -4.84 -5.75
C ALA A 226 3.36 -6.07 -6.17
N THR A 227 2.85 -7.29 -5.94
CA THR A 227 3.51 -8.53 -6.34
C THR A 227 3.50 -8.74 -7.86
N ILE A 228 2.40 -8.42 -8.54
CA ILE A 228 2.28 -8.55 -10.00
C ILE A 228 3.10 -7.48 -10.71
N ALA A 229 3.24 -6.29 -10.14
CA ALA A 229 3.85 -5.14 -10.81
C ALA A 229 5.24 -5.45 -11.41
N PRO A 230 6.23 -6.01 -10.68
CA PRO A 230 7.52 -6.41 -11.27
C PRO A 230 7.37 -7.47 -12.37
N LEU A 231 6.43 -8.41 -12.23
CA LEU A 231 6.25 -9.49 -13.19
C LEU A 231 5.72 -9.01 -14.55
N ILE A 232 5.14 -7.81 -14.62
CA ILE A 232 4.78 -7.16 -15.89
C ILE A 232 6.01 -7.03 -16.79
N GLY A 233 7.20 -6.84 -16.22
CA GLY A 233 8.46 -6.71 -16.95
C GLY A 233 8.82 -7.95 -17.79
N LEU A 234 8.31 -9.13 -17.42
CA LEU A 234 8.47 -10.36 -18.19
C LEU A 234 7.70 -10.34 -19.52
N VAL A 235 6.63 -9.55 -19.59
CA VAL A 235 5.76 -9.42 -20.76
C VAL A 235 6.02 -8.12 -21.52
N ALA A 236 6.16 -7.02 -20.79
CA ALA A 236 6.37 -5.67 -21.32
C ALA A 236 7.38 -4.94 -20.41
N PRO A 237 8.62 -4.68 -20.87
CA PRO A 237 9.12 -4.81 -22.25
C PRO A 237 9.54 -6.24 -22.66
N GLY A 238 9.57 -7.19 -21.72
CA GLY A 238 10.19 -8.50 -21.88
C GLY A 238 11.60 -8.51 -21.29
N GLY A 239 12.00 -9.62 -20.66
CA GLY A 239 13.25 -9.69 -19.88
C GLY A 239 14.50 -9.25 -20.65
N SER A 240 14.65 -9.67 -21.92
CA SER A 240 15.80 -9.29 -22.76
C SER A 240 15.81 -7.83 -23.21
N LYS A 241 14.72 -7.09 -23.04
CA LYS A 241 14.56 -5.68 -23.42
C LYS A 241 14.45 -4.76 -22.20
N LEU A 242 14.50 -5.32 -20.98
CA LEU A 242 14.30 -4.57 -19.75
C LEU A 242 15.38 -3.51 -19.54
N GLU A 243 16.64 -3.85 -19.78
CA GLU A 243 17.77 -2.91 -19.68
C GLU A 243 17.59 -1.73 -20.64
N ALA A 244 17.33 -2.04 -21.92
CA ALA A 244 17.16 -1.04 -22.96
C ALA A 244 15.97 -0.11 -22.66
N ALA A 245 14.86 -0.64 -22.16
CA ALA A 245 13.72 0.17 -21.75
C ALA A 245 14.01 1.03 -20.52
N ALA A 246 14.82 0.54 -19.57
CA ALA A 246 15.27 1.31 -18.41
C ALA A 246 16.15 2.49 -18.82
N VAL A 247 17.13 2.25 -19.70
CA VAL A 247 18.01 3.30 -20.26
C VAL A 247 17.21 4.31 -21.08
N ALA A 248 16.22 3.85 -21.86
CA ALA A 248 15.37 4.72 -22.67
C ALA A 248 14.30 5.47 -21.85
N GLY A 249 14.12 5.16 -20.56
CA GLY A 249 13.07 5.74 -19.74
C GLY A 249 11.65 5.34 -20.17
N THR A 250 11.49 4.19 -20.83
CA THR A 250 10.20 3.70 -21.36
C THR A 250 9.63 2.53 -20.54
N LEU A 251 10.01 2.41 -19.28
CA LEU A 251 9.47 1.38 -18.39
C LEU A 251 7.99 1.65 -18.12
N PRO A 252 7.12 0.62 -18.18
CA PRO A 252 5.74 0.74 -17.70
C PRO A 252 5.68 1.25 -16.26
N GLY A 253 4.74 2.16 -15.97
CA GLY A 253 4.64 2.78 -14.65
C GLY A 253 4.65 1.82 -13.45
N PRO A 254 3.97 0.65 -13.46
CA PRO A 254 4.04 -0.28 -12.34
C PRO A 254 5.46 -0.80 -12.04
N LEU A 255 6.34 -0.87 -13.04
CA LEU A 255 7.72 -1.35 -12.87
C LEU A 255 8.62 -0.34 -12.16
N VAL A 256 8.27 0.96 -12.15
CA VAL A 256 9.10 1.96 -11.48
C VAL A 256 8.69 2.17 -10.01
N ILE A 257 7.60 1.55 -9.56
CA ILE A 257 7.10 1.65 -8.18
C ILE A 257 7.72 0.56 -7.31
N GLN A 258 8.37 0.93 -6.22
CA GLN A 258 9.02 -0.02 -5.34
C GLN A 258 8.07 -0.77 -4.41
N PRO A 259 8.48 -1.96 -3.91
CA PRO A 259 7.79 -2.67 -2.84
C PRO A 259 7.39 -1.77 -1.64
N LEU A 260 8.29 -0.90 -1.18
CA LEU A 260 8.01 0.03 -0.07
C LEU A 260 7.06 1.16 -0.46
N ASP A 261 7.07 1.62 -1.72
CA ASP A 261 6.11 2.61 -2.22
C ASP A 261 4.69 2.05 -2.17
N TRP A 262 4.51 0.80 -2.61
CA TRP A 262 3.23 0.08 -2.52
C TRP A 262 2.78 -0.14 -1.08
N ALA A 263 3.70 -0.49 -0.18
CA ALA A 263 3.39 -0.67 1.24
C ALA A 263 2.96 0.65 1.90
N ALA A 264 3.69 1.74 1.66
CA ALA A 264 3.30 3.07 2.12
C ALA A 264 1.95 3.49 1.54
N GLY A 265 1.76 3.28 0.23
CA GLY A 265 0.50 3.50 -0.47
C GLY A 265 -0.65 2.70 0.12
N MET A 266 -0.42 1.43 0.47
CA MET A 266 -1.41 0.57 1.10
C MET A 266 -1.93 1.15 2.42
N LEU A 267 -1.05 1.67 3.27
CA LEU A 267 -1.41 2.26 4.57
C LEU A 267 -2.08 3.63 4.45
N ILE A 268 -1.66 4.45 3.49
CA ILE A 268 -2.18 5.81 3.28
C ILE A 268 -3.47 5.79 2.46
N GLY A 269 -3.42 5.16 1.29
CA GLY A 269 -4.43 5.25 0.25
C GLY A 269 -5.64 4.35 0.50
N THR A 270 -5.43 3.10 0.93
CA THR A 270 -6.53 2.14 1.08
C THR A 270 -7.63 2.63 2.02
N PRO A 271 -7.33 3.21 3.21
CA PRO A 271 -8.35 3.76 4.10
C PRO A 271 -9.13 4.93 3.48
N ILE A 272 -8.49 5.75 2.63
CA ILE A 272 -9.13 6.86 1.92
C ILE A 272 -10.11 6.32 0.87
N GLY A 273 -9.69 5.33 0.07
CA GLY A 273 -10.55 4.68 -0.92
C GLY A 273 -11.76 4.00 -0.29
N LEU A 274 -11.56 3.33 0.86
CA LEU A 274 -12.63 2.75 1.66
C LEU A 274 -13.63 3.80 2.16
N ALA A 275 -13.14 4.93 2.67
CA ALA A 275 -13.97 6.05 3.13
C ALA A 275 -14.88 6.59 2.01
N TRP A 276 -14.31 6.81 0.83
CA TRP A 276 -15.05 7.34 -0.32
C TRP A 276 -16.13 6.39 -0.82
N SER A 277 -15.78 5.12 -1.05
CA SER A 277 -16.74 4.09 -1.49
C SER A 277 -17.86 3.87 -0.47
N GLY A 278 -17.54 3.88 0.83
CA GLY A 278 -18.54 3.81 1.89
C GLY A 278 -19.57 4.94 1.81
N SER A 279 -19.12 6.17 1.60
CA SER A 279 -20.02 7.33 1.47
C SER A 279 -20.94 7.24 0.24
N ALA A 280 -20.46 6.63 -0.86
CA ALA A 280 -21.23 6.46 -2.08
C ALA A 280 -22.34 5.42 -1.90
N ILE A 281 -22.02 4.28 -1.26
CA ILE A 281 -22.97 3.19 -0.99
C ILE A 281 -24.07 3.64 -0.02
N THR A 282 -23.74 4.41 1.02
CA THR A 282 -24.76 4.93 1.95
C THR A 282 -25.73 5.88 1.26
N ARG A 283 -25.23 6.77 0.38
CA ARG A 283 -26.06 7.71 -0.38
C ARG A 283 -27.01 7.02 -1.36
N SER A 284 -26.55 5.99 -2.07
CA SER A 284 -27.41 5.23 -2.99
C SER A 284 -28.53 4.49 -2.23
N SER A 285 -28.19 3.90 -1.07
CA SER A 285 -29.15 3.19 -0.22
C SER A 285 -30.24 4.11 0.35
N GLN A 286 -29.87 5.32 0.79
CA GLN A 286 -30.83 6.32 1.27
C GLN A 286 -31.77 6.78 0.14
N THR A 287 -31.22 7.05 -1.04
CA THR A 287 -32.01 7.45 -2.22
C THR A 287 -33.02 6.38 -2.62
N GLN A 288 -32.63 5.11 -2.58
CA GLN A 288 -33.53 3.99 -2.89
C GLN A 288 -34.64 3.82 -1.84
N ARG A 289 -34.35 4.03 -0.56
CA ARG A 289 -35.36 4.01 0.51
C ARG A 289 -36.37 5.15 0.37
N ALA A 290 -35.90 6.37 0.09
CA ALA A 290 -36.77 7.53 -0.12
C ALA A 290 -37.73 7.33 -1.31
N ARG A 291 -37.26 6.68 -2.40
CA ARG A 291 -38.12 6.31 -3.53
C ARG A 291 -39.19 5.28 -3.16
N LYS A 292 -38.84 4.28 -2.34
CA LYS A 292 -39.80 3.25 -1.89
C LYS A 292 -40.86 3.78 -0.93
N THR A 293 -40.59 4.85 -0.18
CA THR A 293 -41.58 5.47 0.71
C THR A 293 -42.51 6.45 -0.01
N ALA A 294 -42.16 6.86 -1.23
CA ALA A 294 -42.95 7.79 -2.04
C ALA A 294 -43.92 7.09 -3.01
N SER A 295 -43.78 5.78 -3.21
CA SER A 295 -44.66 4.91 -4.00
C SER A 295 -45.68 4.22 -3.13
#